data_AF-A0A2K3P9A3-F1
#
_entry.id   AF-A0A2K3P9A3-F1
#
_cell.length_a   1.000
_cell.length_b   1.000
_cell.length_c   1.000
_cell.angle_alpha   90.00
_cell.angle_beta   90.00
_cell.angle_gamma   90.00
#
_symmetry.space_group_name_H-M   'P 1'
#
loop_
_entity.id
_entity.type
_entity.pdbx_description
1 polymer ?
#
loop_
_entity_poly.entity_id
_entity_poly.type
_entity_poly.pdbx_seq_one_letter_code
_entity_poly.pdbx_strand_id
1 'polypeptide(L)'
;MLGECQSLLLTISLQDHVSDRLPTKANLISRCILSLAAHHCVSSCGKVESAQHLFLSCSTFGSLWSLVSSWIGSSLVIAQTPSDHFVQFTASAGGFRV
;
A
#
# COMPACT_ATOMS: atom_id res chain seq x y z
N MET A 1 -11.59 1.62 18.96
CA MET A 1 -11.17 2.92 18.37
C MET A 1 -9.90 2.80 17.52
N LEU A 2 -8.81 2.20 18.01
CA LEU A 2 -7.56 2.06 17.22
C LEU A 2 -7.72 1.14 15.98
N GLY A 3 -8.54 0.08 16.09
CA GLY A 3 -8.78 -0.87 14.99
C GLY A 3 -9.56 -0.32 13.80
N GLU A 4 -10.48 0.63 14.03
CA GLU A 4 -11.25 1.29 12.96
C GLU A 4 -10.34 2.19 12.12
N CYS A 5 -9.45 2.96 12.77
CA CYS A 5 -8.48 3.81 12.09
C CYS A 5 -7.43 2.99 11.31
N GLN A 6 -7.00 1.86 11.85
CA GLN A 6 -6.09 0.93 11.18
C GLN A 6 -6.74 0.29 9.95
N SER A 7 -8.00 -0.16 10.09
CA SER A 7 -8.80 -0.69 8.97
C SER A 7 -8.99 0.36 7.88
N LEU A 8 -9.35 1.59 8.23
CA LEU A 8 -9.52 2.68 7.27
C LEU A 8 -8.22 3.06 6.56
N LEU A 9 -7.08 3.12 7.27
CA LEU A 9 -5.78 3.39 6.65
C LEU A 9 -5.34 2.29 5.69
N LEU A 10 -5.59 1.02 6.05
CA LEU A 10 -5.37 -0.12 5.17
C LEU A 10 -6.31 -0.08 3.97
N THR A 11 -7.61 0.15 4.16
CA THR A 11 -8.59 0.24 3.06
C THR A 11 -8.28 1.40 2.11
N ILE A 12 -7.91 2.57 2.62
CA ILE A 12 -7.53 3.72 1.78
C ILE A 12 -6.26 3.38 0.99
N SER A 13 -5.24 2.82 1.64
CA SER A 13 -4.00 2.44 0.95
C SER A 13 -4.22 1.34 -0.09
N LEU A 14 -5.09 0.37 0.20
CA LEU A 14 -5.45 -0.71 -0.71
C LEU A 14 -6.30 -0.22 -1.88
N GLN A 15 -7.30 0.62 -1.62
CA GLN A 15 -8.14 1.20 -2.67
C GLN A 15 -7.31 2.05 -3.63
N ASP A 16 -6.37 2.83 -3.11
CA ASP A 16 -5.53 3.72 -3.92
C ASP A 16 -4.45 2.95 -4.69
N HIS A 17 -3.93 1.86 -4.12
CA HIS A 17 -3.02 0.93 -4.79
C HIS A 17 -3.72 0.18 -5.92
N VAL A 18 -4.91 -0.40 -5.67
CA VAL A 18 -5.66 -1.15 -6.70
C VAL A 18 -6.14 -0.23 -7.83
N SER A 19 -6.39 1.05 -7.54
CA SER A 19 -6.88 2.00 -8.53
C SER A 19 -5.77 2.82 -9.21
N ASP A 20 -4.49 2.56 -8.92
CA ASP A 20 -3.34 3.37 -9.36
C ASP A 20 -3.56 4.88 -9.20
N ARG A 21 -4.21 5.24 -8.10
CA ARG A 21 -4.58 6.62 -7.79
C ARG A 21 -3.46 7.38 -7.08
N LEU A 22 -2.52 6.65 -6.49
CA LEU A 22 -1.37 7.25 -5.81
C LEU A 22 -0.53 8.03 -6.82
N PRO A 23 -0.08 9.25 -6.47
CA PRO A 23 0.78 10.07 -7.33
C PRO A 23 2.23 9.56 -7.32
N THR A 24 2.42 8.26 -7.58
CA THR A 24 3.76 7.66 -7.75
C THR A 24 4.35 8.09 -9.08
N LYS A 25 5.69 8.15 -9.20
CA LYS A 25 6.29 8.51 -10.50
C LYS A 25 5.91 7.53 -11.62
N ALA A 26 5.68 6.25 -11.32
CA ALA A 26 5.15 5.31 -12.31
C ALA A 26 3.77 5.75 -12.84
N ASN A 27 2.86 6.17 -11.96
CA ASN A 27 1.52 6.64 -12.35
C ASN A 27 1.54 8.01 -13.04
N LEU A 28 2.48 8.87 -12.68
CA LEU A 28 2.66 10.15 -13.37
C LEU A 28 3.26 9.97 -14.78
N ILE A 29 4.16 8.99 -14.96
CA ILE A 29 4.69 8.62 -16.28
C ILE A 29 3.60 7.99 -17.15
N SER A 30 2.77 7.09 -16.61
CA SER A 30 1.67 6.47 -17.37
C SER A 30 0.63 7.50 -17.83
N ARG A 31 0.49 8.61 -17.09
CA ARG A 31 -0.36 9.76 -17.44
C ARG A 31 0.37 10.83 -18.29
N CYS A 32 1.60 10.55 -18.75
CA CYS A 32 2.42 11.46 -19.55
C CYS A 32 2.74 12.81 -18.88
N ILE A 33 2.70 12.87 -17.54
CA ILE A 33 3.01 14.10 -16.77
C ILE A 33 4.52 14.21 -16.52
N LEU A 34 5.20 13.09 -16.26
CA LEU A 34 6.65 13.04 -16.05
C LEU A 34 7.34 12.33 -17.22
N SER A 35 8.59 12.73 -17.49
CA SER A 35 9.48 12.02 -18.42
C SER A 35 9.86 10.65 -17.87
N LEU A 36 10.01 9.66 -18.76
CA LEU A 36 10.46 8.31 -18.41
C LEU A 36 11.79 8.33 -17.66
N ALA A 37 12.67 9.30 -17.91
CA ALA A 37 13.95 9.43 -17.19
C ALA A 37 13.79 9.66 -15.68
N ALA A 38 12.61 10.12 -15.23
CA ALA A 38 12.32 10.41 -13.82
C ALA A 38 11.74 9.21 -13.04
N HIS A 39 11.71 7.99 -13.61
CA HIS A 39 11.00 6.85 -13.00
C HIS A 39 11.58 6.33 -11.68
N HIS A 40 12.81 6.69 -11.33
CA HIS A 40 13.48 6.17 -10.15
C HIS A 40 12.86 6.67 -8.84
N CYS A 41 12.81 5.76 -7.86
CA CYS A 41 12.33 6.01 -6.50
C CYS A 41 13.06 7.17 -5.84
N VAL A 42 12.31 8.03 -5.15
CA VAL A 42 12.83 9.17 -4.39
C VAL A 42 13.84 8.78 -3.31
N SER A 43 13.80 7.55 -2.79
CA SER A 43 14.81 7.04 -1.85
C SER A 43 16.15 6.71 -2.49
N SER A 44 16.28 6.90 -3.82
CA SER A 44 17.46 6.60 -4.60
C SER A 44 17.91 5.13 -4.52
N CYS A 45 17.02 4.20 -4.18
CA CYS A 45 17.31 2.77 -4.15
C CYS A 45 17.39 2.10 -5.54
N GLY A 46 17.36 2.88 -6.62
CA GLY A 46 17.54 2.41 -8.00
C GLY A 46 16.39 1.61 -8.62
N LYS A 47 15.19 1.60 -8.00
CA LYS A 47 13.99 0.92 -8.51
C LYS A 47 12.96 1.93 -9.01
N VAL A 48 12.01 1.48 -9.82
CA VAL A 48 10.86 2.29 -10.26
C VAL A 48 10.01 2.66 -9.04
N GLU A 49 9.59 3.91 -8.95
CA GLU A 49 8.67 4.37 -7.91
C GLU A 49 7.23 3.95 -8.24
N SER A 50 6.84 2.75 -7.82
CA SER A 50 5.46 2.26 -7.84
C SER A 50 4.88 2.17 -6.43
N ALA A 51 3.55 2.06 -6.31
CA ALA A 51 2.89 1.86 -5.02
C ALA A 51 3.42 0.59 -4.34
N GLN A 52 3.45 -0.51 -5.09
CA GLN A 52 4.02 -1.77 -4.61
C GLN A 52 5.46 -1.62 -4.12
N HIS A 53 6.28 -0.84 -4.82
CA HIS A 53 7.65 -0.59 -4.39
C HIS A 53 7.69 0.19 -3.08
N LEU A 54 6.98 1.31 -2.98
CA LEU A 54 6.96 2.17 -1.80
C LEU A 54 6.47 1.45 -0.54
N PHE A 55 5.45 0.60 -0.66
CA PHE A 55 4.83 -0.06 0.50
C PHE A 55 5.41 -1.43 0.83
N LEU A 56 5.93 -2.19 -0.16
CA LEU A 56 6.30 -3.60 0.05
C LEU A 56 7.80 -3.89 -0.03
N SER A 57 8.55 -3.16 -0.86
CA SER A 57 9.93 -3.59 -1.23
C SER A 57 11.00 -2.50 -1.15
N CYS A 58 10.63 -1.24 -0.94
CA CYS A 58 11.61 -0.18 -0.78
C CYS A 58 12.26 -0.31 0.60
N SER A 59 13.59 -0.42 0.63
CA SER A 59 14.35 -0.53 1.89
C SER A 59 14.13 0.67 2.80
N THR A 60 14.15 1.89 2.25
CA THR A 60 13.95 3.12 3.04
C THR A 60 12.52 3.27 3.54
N PHE A 61 11.53 3.17 2.64
CA PHE A 61 10.12 3.34 3.03
C PHE A 61 9.60 2.15 3.84
N GLY A 62 10.09 0.94 3.62
CA GLY A 62 9.78 -0.23 4.43
C GLY A 62 10.22 -0.05 5.89
N SER A 63 11.43 0.45 6.13
CA SER A 63 11.90 0.78 7.49
C SER A 63 11.06 1.90 8.14
N LEU A 64 10.72 2.95 7.40
CA LEU A 64 9.85 4.02 7.89
C LEU A 64 8.46 3.49 8.26
N TRP A 65 7.88 2.66 7.40
CA TRP A 65 6.55 2.11 7.61
C TRP A 65 6.51 1.15 8.82
N SER A 66 7.57 0.37 9.02
CA SER A 66 7.74 -0.45 10.23
C SER A 66 7.83 0.38 11.51
N LEU A 67 8.52 1.53 11.48
CA LEU A 67 8.59 2.44 12.61
C LEU A 67 7.22 3.09 12.90
N VAL A 68 6.54 3.55 11.84
CA VAL A 68 5.20 4.15 11.94
C VAL A 68 4.18 3.14 12.47
N SER A 69 4.23 1.88 12.03
CA SER A 69 3.32 0.85 12.53
C SER A 69 3.61 0.45 13.97
N SER A 70 4.88 0.41 14.35
CA SER A 70 5.28 0.22 15.75
C SER A 70 4.75 1.36 16.62
N TRP A 71 4.85 2.62 16.16
CA TRP A 71 4.31 3.79 16.86
C TRP A 71 2.77 3.75 16.99
N ILE A 72 2.07 3.31 15.94
CA ILE A 72 0.60 3.19 15.94
C ILE A 72 0.12 1.91 16.67
N GLY A 73 1.02 1.02 17.09
CA GLY A 73 0.66 -0.26 17.70
C GLY A 73 -0.08 -1.20 16.74
N SER A 74 0.26 -1.16 15.44
CA SER A 74 -0.36 -1.99 14.41
C SER A 74 0.60 -3.06 13.90
N SER A 75 0.12 -4.31 13.87
CA SER A 75 0.76 -5.37 13.08
C SER A 75 0.50 -5.05 11.62
N LEU A 76 1.57 -4.68 10.91
CA LEU A 76 1.54 -4.36 9.49
C LEU A 76 0.97 -5.55 8.72
N VAL A 77 -0.33 -5.54 8.41
CA VAL A 77 -0.86 -6.36 7.33
C VAL A 77 -0.41 -5.68 6.06
N ILE A 78 0.86 -5.88 5.74
CA ILE A 78 1.35 -5.71 4.39
C ILE A 78 0.51 -6.68 3.57
N ALA A 79 -0.44 -6.15 2.81
CA ALA A 79 -1.21 -6.93 1.85
C ALA A 79 -0.26 -7.45 0.78
N GLN A 80 0.39 -8.57 1.07
CA GLN A 80 1.22 -9.29 0.12
C GLN A 80 0.37 -9.86 -1.03
N THR A 81 -0.96 -9.79 -0.88
CA THR A 81 -1.93 -10.24 -1.87
C THR A 81 -3.25 -9.49 -1.61
N PRO A 82 -3.64 -8.52 -2.46
CA PRO A 82 -4.97 -7.90 -2.40
C PRO A 82 -6.11 -8.94 -2.36
N SER A 83 -5.88 -10.12 -2.94
CA SER A 83 -6.79 -11.26 -2.94
C SER A 83 -7.03 -11.88 -1.55
N ASP A 84 -6.05 -11.85 -0.65
CA ASP A 84 -6.20 -12.47 0.68
C ASP A 84 -7.06 -11.62 1.64
N HIS A 85 -7.21 -10.33 1.34
CA HIS A 85 -8.14 -9.45 2.05
C HIS A 85 -9.61 -9.76 1.73
N PHE A 86 -9.93 -10.24 0.53
CA PHE A 86 -11.32 -10.57 0.15
C PHE A 86 -11.85 -11.78 0.94
N VAL A 87 -10.99 -12.77 1.18
CA VAL A 87 -11.35 -14.00 1.91
C VAL A 87 -11.51 -13.72 3.41
N GLN A 88 -10.63 -12.92 4.03
CA GLN A 88 -10.78 -12.53 5.44
C GLN A 88 -12.01 -11.65 5.69
N PHE A 89 -12.30 -10.72 4.77
CA PHE A 89 -13.48 -9.85 4.89
C PHE A 89 -14.79 -10.65 4.77
N THR A 90 -14.84 -11.62 3.86
CA THR A 90 -16.02 -12.49 3.68
C THR A 90 -16.24 -13.42 4.88
N ALA A 91 -15.15 -13.98 5.44
CA ALA A 91 -15.24 -14.85 6.62
C ALA A 91 -15.63 -14.07 7.90
N SER A 92 -15.18 -12.83 8.06
CA SER A 92 -15.48 -12.00 9.24
C SER A 92 -16.85 -11.32 9.19
N ALA A 93 -17.48 -11.20 8.02
CA ALA A 93 -18.78 -10.54 7.84
C ALA A 93 -20.00 -11.46 8.10
N GLY A 94 -19.81 -12.71 8.54
CA GLY A 94 -20.90 -13.56 9.03
C GLY A 94 -21.95 -13.95 7.98
N GLY A 95 -21.53 -14.17 6.74
CA GLY A 95 -22.39 -14.54 5.62
C GLY A 95 -22.56 -16.04 5.39
N PHE A 96 -22.81 -16.84 6.43
CA PHE A 96 -23.45 -18.16 6.27
C PHE A 96 -24.68 -18.20 7.18
N ARG A 97 -25.81 -17.73 6.65
CA ARG A 97 -27.10 -18.29 7.02
C ARG A 97 -27.35 -19.42 6.03
N VAL A 98 -27.33 -20.65 6.56
CA VAL A 98 -27.83 -21.94 6.03
C VAL A 98 -28.16 -22.02 4.54
#